data_AF-A0A8T3WDF6-F1
#
_entry.id   AF-A0A8T3WDF6-F1
#
_cell.length_a   1.000
_cell.length_b   1.000
_cell.length_c   1.000
_cell.angle_alpha   90.00
_cell.angle_beta   90.00
_cell.angle_gamma   90.00
#
_symmetry.space_group_name_H-M   'P 1'
#
loop_
_entity.id
_entity.type
_entity.pdbx_description
1 polymer ?
#
loop_
_entity_poly.entity_id
_entity_poly.type
_entity_poly.pdbx_seq_one_letter_code
_entity_poly.pdbx_strand_id
1 'polypeptide(L)'
;MYSNLIAVALSSFLSEKQLSEPPLAYPLSPDLGFSLVENTRTQTTDFIAVLGRRIPFATMNLIGDTKLQLSIDAAVWSTIRQGDGDAFKVLFSDYLISFPVTVKYNHFINEFKFNHVSSHLSDGVRKERIPITYSRDYFSILVAYENEIAQRRFLREKYALSLKFKKYIELGYIHKLSPKELENRNLLHLGGELIFLDYTQQNANIYFAYDITPHPSLEKKFSYSMQLGFMTNMENPYTMRIAFVLFDGLDYRGQNLGKKLSYLGIGLFIR
;
A
#
# COMPACT_ATOMS: atom_id res chain seq x y z
N MET A 1 30.10 13.53 20.73
CA MET A 1 28.92 13.56 21.62
C MET A 1 27.60 13.66 20.84
N TYR A 2 27.47 14.54 19.84
CA TYR A 2 26.24 14.69 19.04
C TYR A 2 25.85 13.46 18.18
N SER A 3 26.82 12.66 17.72
CA SER A 3 26.54 11.45 16.91
C SER A 3 25.76 10.38 17.67
N ASN A 4 26.03 10.19 18.96
CA ASN A 4 25.34 9.20 19.79
C ASN A 4 23.91 9.64 20.14
N LEU A 5 23.67 10.95 20.31
CA LEU A 5 22.33 11.49 20.54
C LEU A 5 21.44 11.34 19.31
N ILE A 6 21.98 11.58 18.12
CA ILE A 6 21.25 11.39 16.85
C ILE A 6 20.95 9.90 16.62
N ALA A 7 21.91 9.00 16.88
CA ALA A 7 21.70 7.57 16.74
C ALA A 7 20.65 6.99 17.71
N VAL A 8 20.63 7.47 18.97
CA VAL A 8 19.64 7.06 19.98
C VAL A 8 18.25 7.64 19.67
N ALA A 9 18.18 8.89 19.19
CA ALA A 9 16.93 9.48 18.74
C ALA A 9 16.38 8.71 17.52
N LEU A 10 17.21 8.45 16.50
CA LEU A 10 16.84 7.68 15.31
C LEU A 10 16.41 6.25 15.65
N SER A 11 17.07 5.56 16.57
CA SER A 11 16.68 4.20 16.96
C SER A 11 15.34 4.17 17.70
N SER A 12 15.06 5.18 18.53
CA SER A 12 13.74 5.32 19.17
C SER A 12 12.62 5.56 18.15
N PHE A 13 12.85 6.41 17.14
CA PHE A 13 11.89 6.63 16.04
C PHE A 13 11.63 5.38 15.19
N LEU A 14 12.67 4.57 14.96
CA LEU A 14 12.55 3.33 14.18
C LEU A 14 11.87 2.18 14.95
N SER A 15 11.73 2.31 16.27
CA SER A 15 11.17 1.27 17.14
C SER A 15 9.68 1.44 17.43
N GLU A 16 9.10 2.61 17.16
CA GLU A 16 7.69 2.84 17.45
C GLU A 16 6.79 1.99 16.54
N LYS A 17 5.93 1.19 17.18
CA LYS A 17 4.90 0.42 16.48
C LYS A 17 3.91 1.37 15.81
N GLN A 18 3.65 1.15 14.53
CA GLN A 18 2.64 1.91 13.79
C GLN A 18 1.24 1.68 14.40
N LEU A 19 0.45 2.74 14.55
CA LEU A 19 -0.94 2.63 15.04
C LEU A 19 -1.87 2.10 13.96
N SER A 20 -1.55 2.42 12.70
CA SER A 20 -2.27 2.03 11.50
C SER A 20 -1.27 1.52 10.48
N GLU A 21 -1.49 0.30 10.03
CA GLU A 21 -0.75 -0.23 8.90
C GLU A 21 -1.56 0.02 7.60
N PRO A 22 -0.89 0.38 6.48
CA PRO A 22 -1.56 0.55 5.20
C PRO A 22 -2.34 -0.70 4.77
N PRO A 23 -3.45 -0.55 4.03
CA PRO A 23 -4.21 -1.71 3.61
C PRO A 23 -3.43 -2.61 2.64
N LEU A 24 -3.51 -3.92 2.84
CA LEU A 24 -2.65 -4.92 2.17
C LEU A 24 -2.79 -4.91 0.64
N ALA A 25 -4.02 -4.81 0.15
CA ALA A 25 -4.33 -4.78 -1.29
C ALA A 25 -4.38 -3.35 -1.87
N TYR A 26 -4.00 -2.33 -1.10
CA TYR A 26 -4.01 -0.95 -1.59
C TYR A 26 -2.86 -0.74 -2.60
N PRO A 27 -3.15 -0.34 -3.86
CA PRO A 27 -2.10 -0.23 -4.89
C PRO A 27 -1.02 0.82 -4.60
N LEU A 28 -1.31 1.79 -3.72
CA LEU A 28 -0.37 2.83 -3.29
C LEU A 28 0.19 2.55 -1.89
N SER A 29 0.11 1.31 -1.40
CA SER A 29 0.73 0.94 -0.12
C SER A 29 2.25 1.21 -0.19
N PRO A 30 2.82 1.97 0.76
CA PRO A 30 4.26 2.22 0.84
C PRO A 30 4.98 1.02 1.49
N ASP A 31 4.72 -0.19 1.01
CA ASP A 31 5.41 -1.40 1.47
C ASP A 31 6.72 -1.59 0.67
N LEU A 32 7.67 -2.34 1.22
CA LEU A 32 8.74 -2.90 0.41
C LEU A 32 8.18 -4.12 -0.32
N GLY A 33 8.29 -4.20 -1.65
CA GLY A 33 7.80 -5.36 -2.36
C GLY A 33 8.27 -5.48 -3.79
N PHE A 34 8.21 -6.71 -4.29
CA PHE A 34 8.54 -7.07 -5.67
C PHE A 34 7.48 -8.02 -6.17
N SER A 35 6.93 -7.76 -7.35
CA SER A 35 5.93 -8.62 -7.99
C SER A 35 6.32 -8.91 -9.42
N LEU A 36 6.25 -10.20 -9.78
CA LEU A 36 6.27 -10.63 -11.17
C LEU A 36 4.82 -10.72 -11.64
N VAL A 37 4.45 -9.92 -12.63
CA VAL A 37 3.07 -9.84 -13.11
C VAL A 37 3.00 -10.00 -14.62
N GLU A 38 1.98 -10.71 -15.08
CA GLU A 38 1.63 -10.80 -16.49
C GLU A 38 0.54 -9.79 -16.78
N ASN A 39 0.81 -8.86 -17.69
CA ASN A 39 -0.20 -7.94 -18.19
C ASN A 39 -1.14 -8.69 -19.14
N THR A 40 -2.33 -9.02 -18.66
CA THR A 40 -3.26 -9.93 -19.34
C THR A 40 -3.81 -9.39 -20.67
N ARG A 41 -3.57 -8.11 -20.99
CA ARG A 41 -3.98 -7.50 -22.26
C ARG A 41 -2.91 -7.47 -23.31
N THR A 42 -1.68 -7.23 -22.88
CA THR A 42 -0.53 -7.13 -23.78
C THR A 42 0.27 -8.43 -23.83
N GLN A 43 -0.03 -9.38 -22.94
CA GLN A 43 0.70 -10.64 -22.74
C GLN A 43 2.19 -10.38 -22.50
N THR A 44 2.51 -9.29 -21.81
CA THR A 44 3.87 -8.94 -21.43
C THR A 44 4.11 -9.22 -19.96
N THR A 45 5.32 -9.67 -19.65
CA THR A 45 5.76 -9.87 -18.27
C THR A 45 6.44 -8.61 -17.75
N ASP A 46 5.89 -8.07 -16.67
CA ASP A 46 6.37 -6.88 -15.99
C ASP A 46 6.83 -7.23 -14.57
N PHE A 47 7.90 -6.59 -14.13
CA PHE A 47 8.38 -6.61 -12.75
C PHE A 47 7.97 -5.30 -12.09
N ILE A 48 7.12 -5.36 -11.07
CA ILE A 48 6.71 -4.20 -10.28
C ILE A 48 7.47 -4.23 -8.97
N ALA A 49 8.24 -3.19 -8.69
CA ALA A 49 8.95 -3.00 -7.44
C ALA A 49 8.36 -1.80 -6.69
N VAL A 50 8.25 -1.94 -5.37
CA VAL A 50 7.90 -0.85 -4.46
C VAL A 50 8.99 -0.79 -3.40
N LEU A 51 9.62 0.37 -3.25
CA LEU A 51 10.52 0.66 -2.16
C LEU A 51 9.84 1.72 -1.30
N GLY A 52 9.05 1.28 -0.32
CA GLY A 52 8.31 2.18 0.55
C GLY A 52 8.52 1.89 2.02
N ARG A 53 8.24 2.91 2.84
CA ARG A 53 8.10 2.77 4.29
C ARG A 53 7.23 3.88 4.87
N ARG A 54 6.45 3.52 5.87
CA ARG A 54 5.86 4.45 6.85
C ARG A 54 6.75 4.57 8.07
N ILE A 55 7.12 5.80 8.41
CA ILE A 55 7.99 6.11 9.55
C ILE A 55 7.19 6.95 10.55
N PRO A 56 6.72 6.36 11.67
CA PRO A 56 6.15 7.15 12.75
C PRO A 56 7.25 7.98 13.40
N PHE A 57 6.96 9.25 13.67
CA PHE A 57 7.91 10.16 14.31
C PHE A 57 7.37 10.82 15.58
N ALA A 58 6.09 10.64 15.89
CA ALA A 58 5.55 11.01 17.19
C ALA A 58 4.32 10.18 17.51
N THR A 59 4.28 9.56 18.68
CA THR A 59 3.09 8.89 19.21
C THR A 59 2.71 9.47 20.58
N MET A 60 1.45 9.85 20.75
CA MET A 60 0.92 10.44 21.98
C MET A 60 -0.27 9.61 22.48
N ASN A 61 -0.28 9.29 23.77
CA ASN A 61 -1.49 8.78 24.42
C ASN A 61 -2.35 9.99 24.81
N LEU A 62 -3.62 9.98 24.40
CA LEU A 62 -4.61 11.01 24.75
C LEU A 62 -5.44 10.52 25.93
N ILE A 63 -6.69 10.98 26.05
CA ILE A 63 -7.60 10.59 27.13
C ILE A 63 -8.16 9.18 26.85
N GLY A 64 -8.13 8.30 27.86
CA GLY A 64 -8.61 6.92 27.75
C GLY A 64 -7.73 6.06 26.85
N ASP A 65 -8.35 5.22 26.01
CA ASP A 65 -7.66 4.33 25.07
C ASP A 65 -7.33 5.00 23.72
N THR A 66 -7.42 6.33 23.64
CA THR A 66 -7.13 7.07 22.41
C THR A 66 -5.64 7.32 22.24
N LYS A 67 -5.10 7.01 21.06
CA LYS A 67 -3.72 7.31 20.66
C LYS A 67 -3.69 8.16 19.40
N LEU A 68 -2.77 9.10 19.33
CA LEU A 68 -2.46 9.92 18.17
C LEU A 68 -1.05 9.57 17.67
N GLN A 69 -0.86 9.44 16.37
CA GLN A 69 0.44 9.23 15.76
C GLN A 69 0.63 10.13 14.54
N LEU A 70 1.78 10.76 14.44
CA LEU A 70 2.24 11.49 13.27
C LEU A 70 3.29 10.63 12.56
N SER A 71 3.14 10.43 11.24
CA SER A 71 4.11 9.68 10.45
C SER A 71 4.42 10.36 9.12
N ILE A 72 5.47 9.88 8.45
CA ILE A 72 5.76 10.18 7.06
C ILE A 72 5.73 8.86 6.29
N ASP A 73 5.00 8.84 5.16
CA ASP A 73 5.12 7.75 4.19
C ASP A 73 5.99 8.23 3.05
N ALA A 74 6.96 7.42 2.65
CA ALA A 74 7.73 7.63 1.44
C ALA A 74 7.74 6.34 0.64
N ALA A 75 7.49 6.41 -0.67
CA ALA A 75 7.59 5.24 -1.53
C ALA A 75 8.08 5.60 -2.93
N VAL A 76 8.77 4.64 -3.55
CA VAL A 76 9.10 4.65 -4.98
C VAL A 76 8.52 3.41 -5.62
N TRP A 77 7.66 3.58 -6.62
CA TRP A 77 7.15 2.49 -7.45
C TRP A 77 7.89 2.47 -8.77
N SER A 78 8.44 1.33 -9.14
CA SER A 78 9.07 1.14 -10.43
C SER A 78 8.43 -0.04 -11.15
N THR A 79 8.21 0.11 -12.46
CA THR A 79 7.86 -1.03 -13.31
C THR A 79 8.95 -1.23 -14.33
N ILE A 80 9.41 -2.46 -14.44
CA ILE A 80 10.49 -2.88 -15.32
C ILE A 80 9.94 -3.95 -16.25
N ARG A 81 10.16 -3.80 -17.54
CA ARG A 81 9.74 -4.77 -18.56
C ARG A 81 10.95 -5.39 -19.22
N GLN A 82 10.89 -6.70 -19.46
CA GLN A 82 11.85 -7.36 -20.34
C GLN A 82 11.65 -6.84 -21.77
N GLY A 83 12.66 -6.16 -22.31
CA GLY A 83 12.61 -5.65 -23.68
C GLY A 83 12.91 -6.73 -24.73
N ASP A 84 12.87 -6.35 -26.01
CA ASP A 84 13.22 -7.21 -27.16
C ASP A 84 14.73 -7.56 -27.25
N GLY A 85 15.46 -7.59 -26.12
CA GLY A 85 16.89 -7.93 -25.99
C GLY A 85 17.26 -8.21 -24.53
N ASP A 86 18.56 -8.35 -24.22
CA ASP A 86 19.03 -8.77 -22.88
C ASP A 86 18.93 -7.68 -21.78
N ALA A 87 18.38 -6.51 -22.09
CA ALA A 87 18.28 -5.39 -21.16
C ALA A 87 16.85 -5.18 -20.64
N PHE A 88 16.72 -5.08 -19.32
CA PHE A 88 15.51 -4.67 -18.64
C PHE A 88 15.26 -3.16 -18.84
N LYS A 89 14.07 -2.81 -19.32
CA LYS A 89 13.67 -1.41 -19.53
C LYS A 89 12.81 -0.93 -18.38
N VAL A 90 13.25 0.11 -17.66
CA VAL A 90 12.40 0.77 -16.68
C VAL A 90 11.33 1.56 -17.42
N LEU A 91 10.07 1.22 -17.22
CA LEU A 91 8.94 1.88 -17.87
C LEU A 91 8.61 3.21 -17.20
N PHE A 92 8.67 3.25 -15.87
CA PHE A 92 8.40 4.45 -15.06
C PHE A 92 8.94 4.28 -13.63
N SER A 93 9.18 5.41 -12.96
CA SER A 93 9.48 5.50 -11.54
C SER A 93 8.65 6.62 -10.92
N ASP A 94 7.73 6.25 -10.05
CA ASP A 94 6.79 7.17 -9.41
C ASP A 94 7.11 7.27 -7.93
N TYR A 95 6.93 8.47 -7.36
CA TYR A 95 7.27 8.79 -5.99
C TYR A 95 6.01 9.16 -5.23
N LEU A 96 5.94 8.74 -3.97
CA LEU A 96 4.96 9.20 -2.99
C LEU A 96 5.68 9.80 -1.79
N ILE A 97 5.14 10.92 -1.34
CA ILE A 97 5.38 11.46 0.00
C ILE A 97 4.01 11.70 0.62
N SER A 98 3.77 11.15 1.82
CA SER A 98 2.55 11.38 2.59
C SER A 98 2.87 11.81 4.00
N PHE A 99 1.98 12.61 4.58
CA PHE A 99 2.01 13.02 5.98
C PHE A 99 0.72 12.58 6.69
N PRO A 100 0.62 11.29 7.08
CA PRO A 100 -0.51 10.78 7.85
C PRO A 100 -0.53 11.28 9.30
N VAL A 101 -1.72 11.65 9.74
CA VAL A 101 -2.10 11.88 11.14
C VAL A 101 -3.11 10.80 11.50
N THR A 102 -2.69 9.85 12.34
CA THR A 102 -3.47 8.66 12.70
C THR A 102 -4.02 8.79 14.11
N VAL A 103 -5.33 8.64 14.28
CA VAL A 103 -6.02 8.55 15.57
C VAL A 103 -6.60 7.15 15.73
N LYS A 104 -6.16 6.41 16.74
CA LYS A 104 -6.70 5.10 17.09
C LYS A 104 -7.47 5.18 18.40
N TYR A 105 -8.68 4.62 18.42
CA TYR A 105 -9.48 4.45 19.63
C TYR A 105 -10.17 3.08 19.58
N ASN A 106 -9.79 2.19 20.51
CA ASN A 106 -10.22 0.79 20.50
C ASN A 106 -9.96 0.13 19.12
N HIS A 107 -11.04 -0.31 18.47
CA HIS A 107 -11.06 -0.98 17.18
C HIS A 107 -11.09 -0.03 15.98
N PHE A 108 -11.29 1.27 16.22
CA PHE A 108 -11.38 2.26 15.16
C PHE A 108 -10.06 2.97 14.92
N ILE A 109 -9.74 3.17 13.65
CA ILE A 109 -8.59 3.92 13.18
C ILE A 109 -9.10 4.98 12.21
N ASN A 110 -8.73 6.21 12.45
CA ASN A 110 -8.99 7.33 11.56
C ASN A 110 -7.65 7.91 11.13
N GLU A 111 -7.45 8.17 9.86
CA GLU A 111 -6.19 8.65 9.33
C GLU A 111 -6.46 9.79 8.35
N PHE A 112 -5.96 10.98 8.65
CA PHE A 112 -5.97 12.12 7.75
C PHE A 112 -4.60 12.23 7.07
N LYS A 113 -4.56 12.41 5.76
CA LYS A 113 -3.31 12.48 5.00
C LYS A 113 -3.29 13.68 4.09
N PHE A 114 -2.13 14.33 4.00
CA PHE A 114 -1.72 15.05 2.80
C PHE A 114 -0.79 14.14 2.01
N ASN A 115 -1.08 13.96 0.73
CA ASN A 115 -0.32 13.11 -0.17
C ASN A 115 0.17 13.90 -1.36
N HIS A 116 1.43 13.68 -1.73
CA HIS A 116 2.05 14.12 -2.97
C HIS A 116 2.49 12.89 -3.76
N VAL A 117 2.04 12.78 -5.01
CA VAL A 117 2.55 11.79 -5.96
C VAL A 117 3.13 12.51 -7.16
N SER A 118 4.33 12.15 -7.55
CA SER A 118 4.96 12.64 -8.78
C SER A 118 5.50 11.49 -9.61
N SER A 119 5.53 11.66 -10.92
CA SER A 119 6.27 10.76 -11.80
C SER A 119 7.52 11.44 -12.30
N HIS A 120 8.64 10.73 -12.30
CA HIS A 120 9.82 11.13 -13.04
C HIS A 120 10.14 10.06 -14.10
N LEU A 121 10.58 10.49 -15.27
CA LEU A 121 11.04 9.56 -16.30
C LEU A 121 12.25 8.79 -15.77
N SER A 122 12.22 7.46 -15.93
CA SER A 122 13.43 6.66 -15.95
C SER A 122 13.93 6.58 -17.40
N ASP A 123 15.25 6.45 -17.56
CA ASP A 123 16.04 6.72 -18.77
C ASP A 123 15.29 6.57 -20.10
N GLY A 124 15.14 7.72 -20.76
CA GLY A 124 14.60 7.83 -22.11
C GLY A 124 15.52 7.19 -23.15
N VAL A 125 15.37 5.89 -23.40
CA VAL A 125 15.86 5.26 -24.62
C VAL A 125 14.79 5.36 -25.71
N ARG A 126 14.52 6.59 -26.17
CA ARG A 126 14.12 6.97 -27.55
C ARG A 126 13.71 8.45 -27.60
N LYS A 127 14.18 9.13 -28.65
CA LYS A 127 14.12 10.59 -28.92
C LYS A 127 12.72 11.22 -29.05
N GLU A 128 11.63 10.50 -28.79
CA GLU A 128 10.27 10.94 -29.19
C GLU A 128 9.19 10.86 -28.09
N ARG A 129 9.53 10.51 -26.84
CA ARG A 129 8.52 10.60 -25.77
C ARG A 129 8.47 12.00 -25.18
N ILE A 130 7.35 12.69 -25.43
CA ILE A 130 7.00 13.93 -24.73
C ILE A 130 7.00 13.63 -23.22
N PRO A 131 7.77 14.37 -22.41
CA PRO A 131 7.75 14.19 -20.97
C PRO A 131 6.35 14.48 -20.45
N ILE A 132 5.68 13.46 -19.90
CA ILE A 132 4.44 13.67 -19.16
C ILE A 132 4.85 14.04 -17.74
N THR A 133 4.82 15.33 -17.42
CA THR A 133 4.98 15.81 -16.04
C THR A 133 3.70 15.53 -15.27
N TYR A 134 3.64 14.38 -14.61
CA TYR A 134 2.58 14.08 -13.66
C TYR A 134 2.96 14.52 -12.25
N SER A 135 2.07 15.29 -11.63
CA SER A 135 2.08 15.54 -10.20
C SER A 135 0.66 15.63 -9.68
N ARG A 136 0.44 15.11 -8.47
CA ARG A 136 -0.87 15.09 -7.83
C ARG A 136 -0.71 15.34 -6.34
N ASP A 137 -1.37 16.38 -5.88
CA ASP A 137 -1.47 16.70 -4.46
C ASP A 137 -2.92 16.47 -4.04
N TYR A 138 -3.13 15.69 -3.00
CA TYR A 138 -4.48 15.34 -2.55
C TYR A 138 -4.54 15.12 -1.04
N PHE A 139 -5.71 15.42 -0.48
CA PHE A 139 -6.03 15.09 0.90
C PHE A 139 -6.81 13.79 0.92
N SER A 140 -6.65 12.97 1.96
CA SER A 140 -7.53 11.83 2.18
C SER A 140 -7.84 11.61 3.66
N ILE A 141 -9.01 11.03 3.90
CA ILE A 141 -9.49 10.57 5.20
C ILE A 141 -9.79 9.09 5.05
N LEU A 142 -9.07 8.26 5.79
CA LEU A 142 -9.32 6.83 5.91
C LEU A 142 -9.96 6.54 7.26
N VAL A 143 -11.02 5.75 7.24
CA VAL A 143 -11.65 5.18 8.42
C VAL A 143 -11.57 3.66 8.31
N ALA A 144 -10.96 3.01 9.30
CA ALA A 144 -10.86 1.57 9.38
C ALA A 144 -11.38 1.03 10.71
N TYR A 145 -11.91 -0.19 10.64
CA TYR A 145 -12.33 -0.96 11.81
C TYR A 145 -11.56 -2.29 11.82
N GLU A 146 -10.84 -2.55 12.91
CA GLU A 146 -10.02 -3.74 13.11
C GLU A 146 -10.57 -4.55 14.29
N ASN A 147 -10.86 -5.84 14.07
CA ASN A 147 -11.36 -6.69 15.12
C ASN A 147 -10.76 -8.10 15.01
N GLU A 148 -10.54 -8.73 16.17
CA GLU A 148 -9.99 -10.07 16.29
C GLU A 148 -11.05 -10.95 16.96
N ILE A 149 -11.57 -11.90 16.19
CA ILE A 149 -12.48 -12.93 16.69
C ILE A 149 -11.64 -14.14 17.06
N ALA A 150 -11.43 -14.35 18.36
CA ALA A 150 -10.80 -15.57 18.85
C ALA A 150 -11.83 -16.72 18.83
N GLN A 151 -11.69 -17.68 17.89
CA GLN A 151 -12.50 -18.90 17.90
C GLN A 151 -11.82 -19.96 18.77
N ARG A 152 -12.12 -19.95 20.07
CA ARG A 152 -11.52 -20.87 21.04
C ARG A 152 -12.06 -22.32 21.03
N ARG A 153 -12.91 -22.74 20.08
CA ARG A 153 -13.79 -23.89 20.37
C ARG A 153 -14.22 -24.81 19.23
N PHE A 154 -13.40 -25.06 18.22
CA PHE A 154 -13.80 -25.99 17.16
C PHE A 154 -13.03 -27.32 17.08
N LEU A 155 -11.80 -27.42 17.59
CA LEU A 155 -11.04 -28.67 17.55
C LEU A 155 -10.26 -28.87 18.87
N ARG A 156 -10.58 -29.95 19.60
CA ARG A 156 -9.88 -30.48 20.80
C ARG A 156 -8.50 -29.87 21.04
N GLU A 157 -8.41 -28.84 21.89
CA GLU A 157 -7.25 -28.19 22.56
C GLU A 157 -5.95 -27.91 21.78
N LYS A 158 -5.75 -28.46 20.58
CA LYS A 158 -4.49 -28.52 19.86
C LYS A 158 -4.40 -27.47 18.78
N TYR A 159 -5.51 -26.91 18.31
CA TYR A 159 -5.54 -25.89 17.27
C TYR A 159 -6.45 -24.74 17.69
N ALA A 160 -5.84 -23.64 18.18
CA ALA A 160 -6.55 -22.39 18.35
C ALA A 160 -6.45 -21.59 17.04
N LEU A 161 -7.59 -21.27 16.44
CA LEU A 161 -7.68 -20.41 15.26
C LEU A 161 -8.21 -19.05 15.72
N SER A 162 -7.49 -17.97 15.42
CA SER A 162 -8.07 -16.63 15.52
C SER A 162 -8.21 -16.00 14.15
N LEU A 163 -9.26 -15.18 14.01
CA LEU A 163 -9.59 -14.52 12.76
C LEU A 163 -9.48 -13.01 12.99
N LYS A 164 -8.53 -12.37 12.32
CA LYS A 164 -8.47 -10.90 12.28
C LYS A 164 -9.15 -10.42 11.02
N PHE A 165 -10.02 -9.44 11.15
CA PHE A 165 -10.60 -8.76 10.01
C PHE A 165 -10.42 -7.25 10.13
N LYS A 166 -10.16 -6.62 8.98
CA LYS A 166 -10.10 -5.17 8.82
C LYS A 166 -11.05 -4.79 7.69
N LYS A 167 -11.80 -3.72 7.88
CA LYS A 167 -12.57 -3.08 6.80
C LYS A 167 -12.24 -1.60 6.81
N TYR A 168 -12.18 -0.99 5.64
CA TYR A 168 -11.87 0.42 5.54
C TYR A 168 -12.63 1.10 4.40
N ILE A 169 -12.80 2.40 4.57
CA ILE A 169 -13.21 3.35 3.55
C ILE A 169 -12.21 4.50 3.56
N GLU A 170 -11.76 4.93 2.39
CA GLU A 170 -10.94 6.13 2.24
C GLU A 170 -11.60 7.07 1.25
N LEU A 171 -11.78 8.32 1.67
CA LEU A 171 -12.29 9.41 0.84
C LEU A 171 -11.13 10.37 0.58
N GLY A 172 -10.92 10.74 -0.67
CA GLY A 172 -9.86 11.67 -1.04
C GLY A 172 -10.34 12.79 -1.96
N TYR A 173 -9.63 13.90 -1.92
CA TYR A 173 -9.84 15.06 -2.77
C TYR A 173 -8.53 15.56 -3.36
N ILE A 174 -8.45 15.55 -4.69
CA ILE A 174 -7.32 16.05 -5.48
C ILE A 174 -7.44 17.56 -5.62
N HIS A 175 -6.61 18.29 -4.88
CA HIS A 175 -6.61 19.74 -4.95
C HIS A 175 -5.71 20.26 -6.08
N LYS A 176 -4.58 19.59 -6.34
CA LYS A 176 -3.65 19.93 -7.42
C LYS A 176 -3.37 18.72 -8.30
N LEU A 177 -3.40 18.93 -9.61
CA LEU A 177 -3.11 17.91 -10.60
C LEU A 177 -2.42 18.53 -11.81
N SER A 178 -1.41 17.84 -12.32
CA SER A 178 -0.79 18.08 -13.61
C SER A 178 -0.69 16.74 -14.35
N PRO A 179 -1.12 16.64 -15.63
CA PRO A 179 -1.89 17.65 -16.37
C PRO A 179 -3.31 17.82 -15.79
N LYS A 180 -3.94 18.99 -16.00
CA LYS A 180 -5.23 19.36 -15.38
C LYS A 180 -6.45 18.58 -15.90
N GLU A 181 -6.24 17.71 -16.88
CA GLU A 181 -7.29 17.10 -17.73
C GLU A 181 -8.03 15.93 -17.09
N LEU A 182 -7.72 15.51 -15.84
CA LEU A 182 -8.62 14.59 -15.15
C LEU A 182 -9.79 15.33 -14.50
N GLU A 183 -10.98 15.01 -14.95
CA GLU A 183 -12.22 15.62 -14.49
C GLU A 183 -12.62 15.19 -13.07
N ASN A 184 -12.27 13.98 -12.64
CA ASN A 184 -12.63 13.50 -11.32
C ASN A 184 -11.55 13.79 -10.27
N ARG A 185 -11.88 14.69 -9.36
CA ARG A 185 -11.03 15.06 -8.22
C ARG A 185 -11.33 14.25 -6.96
N ASN A 186 -12.45 13.53 -6.92
CA ASN A 186 -12.84 12.75 -5.76
C ASN A 186 -12.32 11.31 -5.89
N LEU A 187 -11.70 10.83 -4.82
CA LEU A 187 -11.22 9.46 -4.68
C LEU A 187 -12.09 8.77 -3.64
N LEU A 188 -12.44 7.51 -3.90
CA LEU A 188 -13.12 6.64 -2.96
C LEU A 188 -12.48 5.27 -3.06
N HIS A 189 -12.00 4.75 -1.94
CA HIS A 189 -11.52 3.38 -1.79
C HIS A 189 -12.36 2.65 -0.76
N LEU A 190 -12.69 1.41 -1.05
CA LEU A 190 -13.41 0.50 -0.18
C LEU A 190 -12.67 -0.83 -0.16
N GLY A 191 -12.36 -1.34 1.01
CA GLY A 191 -11.65 -2.60 1.07
C GLY A 191 -11.76 -3.33 2.39
N GLY A 192 -11.11 -4.48 2.42
CA GLY A 192 -11.03 -5.28 3.62
C GLY A 192 -9.96 -6.36 3.54
N GLU A 193 -9.66 -6.89 4.72
CA GLU A 193 -8.63 -7.88 4.94
C GLU A 193 -9.17 -8.93 5.90
N LEU A 194 -8.76 -10.17 5.65
CA LEU A 194 -9.07 -11.33 6.46
C LEU A 194 -7.79 -12.11 6.67
N ILE A 195 -7.36 -12.26 7.93
CA ILE A 195 -6.14 -12.97 8.31
C ILE A 195 -6.54 -14.14 9.21
N PHE A 196 -6.22 -15.35 8.74
CA PHE A 196 -6.40 -16.60 9.46
C PHE A 196 -5.13 -16.89 10.26
N LEU A 197 -5.21 -16.72 11.58
CA LEU A 197 -4.09 -16.92 12.48
C LEU A 197 -4.08 -18.35 13.01
N ASP A 198 -3.02 -19.09 12.70
CA ASP A 198 -2.73 -20.38 13.33
C ASP A 198 -1.92 -20.12 14.60
N TYR A 199 -2.54 -20.29 15.77
CA TYR A 199 -1.90 -20.07 17.06
C TYR A 199 -0.78 -21.09 17.35
N THR A 200 -0.78 -22.23 16.65
CA THR A 200 0.17 -23.33 16.87
C THR A 200 1.46 -23.15 16.09
N GLN A 201 1.38 -22.49 14.94
CA GLN A 201 2.52 -22.12 14.12
C GLN A 201 2.64 -20.59 14.12
N GLN A 202 3.28 -20.05 15.16
CA GLN A 202 3.39 -18.61 15.45
C GLN A 202 3.92 -17.73 14.30
N ASN A 203 4.33 -18.34 13.17
CA ASN A 203 5.04 -17.69 12.09
C ASN A 203 4.35 -17.81 10.73
N ALA A 204 3.18 -18.43 10.55
CA ALA A 204 2.58 -18.51 9.21
C ALA A 204 1.05 -18.37 9.24
N ASN A 205 0.55 -17.29 8.64
CA ASN A 205 -0.88 -17.01 8.55
C ASN A 205 -1.30 -16.95 7.09
N ILE A 206 -2.48 -17.47 6.77
CA ILE A 206 -3.10 -17.27 5.46
C ILE A 206 -3.86 -15.96 5.51
N TYR A 207 -3.79 -15.16 4.46
CA TYR A 207 -4.57 -13.94 4.38
C TYR A 207 -5.19 -13.73 3.00
N PHE A 208 -6.30 -12.99 3.03
CA PHE A 208 -6.99 -12.48 1.86
C PHE A 208 -7.24 -10.99 2.05
N ALA A 209 -6.99 -10.19 1.01
CA ALA A 209 -7.24 -8.77 1.03
C ALA A 209 -7.82 -8.30 -0.31
N TYR A 210 -8.65 -7.27 -0.26
CA TYR A 210 -9.22 -6.65 -1.45
C TYR A 210 -9.37 -5.13 -1.27
N ASP A 211 -9.29 -4.42 -2.40
CA ASP A 211 -9.56 -2.99 -2.55
C ASP A 211 -10.41 -2.78 -3.81
N ILE A 212 -11.41 -1.90 -3.70
CA ILE A 212 -12.30 -1.49 -4.77
C ILE A 212 -12.30 0.03 -4.82
N THR A 213 -12.02 0.57 -6.00
CA THR A 213 -12.01 2.01 -6.25
C THR A 213 -13.00 2.37 -7.36
N PRO A 214 -14.16 2.99 -7.07
CA PRO A 214 -15.08 3.48 -8.10
C PRO A 214 -14.56 4.70 -8.87
N HIS A 215 -14.92 4.75 -10.15
CA HIS A 215 -14.58 5.80 -11.12
C HIS A 215 -15.82 6.20 -11.92
N PRO A 216 -16.71 7.03 -11.35
CA PRO A 216 -18.00 7.33 -11.96
C PRO A 216 -17.92 8.04 -13.33
N SER A 217 -16.81 8.72 -13.62
CA SER A 217 -16.61 9.51 -14.84
C SER A 217 -15.86 8.78 -15.96
N LEU A 218 -15.57 7.48 -15.83
CA LEU A 218 -14.72 6.74 -16.77
C LEU A 218 -15.43 5.49 -17.30
N GLU A 219 -15.07 5.04 -18.50
CA GLU A 219 -15.68 3.87 -19.17
C GLU A 219 -15.70 2.62 -18.28
N LYS A 220 -14.62 2.41 -17.51
CA LYS A 220 -14.61 1.41 -16.44
C LYS A 220 -14.96 2.06 -15.12
N LYS A 221 -16.13 1.71 -14.60
CA LYS A 221 -16.67 2.28 -13.35
C LYS A 221 -15.90 1.88 -12.09
N PHE A 222 -15.02 0.89 -12.14
CA PHE A 222 -14.33 0.36 -10.96
C PHE A 222 -12.93 -0.18 -11.28
N SER A 223 -12.01 0.04 -10.35
CA SER A 223 -10.74 -0.69 -10.24
C SER A 223 -10.81 -1.67 -9.08
N TYR A 224 -10.22 -2.84 -9.26
CA TYR A 224 -10.17 -3.88 -8.22
C TYR A 224 -8.73 -4.32 -8.02
N SER A 225 -8.31 -4.45 -6.76
CA SER A 225 -7.07 -5.11 -6.37
C SER A 225 -7.35 -6.20 -5.36
N MET A 226 -6.71 -7.35 -5.51
CA MET A 226 -6.88 -8.49 -4.61
C MET A 226 -5.53 -9.12 -4.32
N GLN A 227 -5.37 -9.61 -3.09
CA GLN A 227 -4.22 -10.41 -2.68
C GLN A 227 -4.69 -11.64 -1.91
N LEU A 228 -4.11 -12.80 -2.23
CA LEU A 228 -4.29 -14.05 -1.50
C LEU A 228 -2.91 -14.66 -1.27
N GLY A 229 -2.56 -14.93 -0.01
CA GLY A 229 -1.21 -15.40 0.25
C GLY A 229 -0.95 -15.86 1.68
N PHE A 230 0.34 -16.04 1.95
CA PHE A 230 0.87 -16.39 3.26
C PHE A 230 1.62 -15.18 3.82
N MET A 231 1.52 -14.97 5.12
CA MET A 231 2.27 -13.95 5.85
C MET A 231 2.99 -14.56 7.05
N THR A 232 4.23 -14.16 7.24
CA THR A 232 5.09 -14.63 8.32
C THR A 232 5.67 -13.46 9.09
N ASN A 233 5.52 -13.49 10.40
CA ASN A 233 6.14 -12.50 11.28
C ASN A 233 7.64 -12.78 11.30
N MET A 234 8.45 -11.77 10.99
CA MET A 234 9.90 -11.82 11.14
C MET A 234 10.28 -11.36 12.55
N GLU A 235 11.54 -11.52 12.94
CA GLU A 235 12.05 -10.89 14.16
C GLU A 235 11.89 -9.35 14.04
N ASN A 236 11.04 -8.78 14.91
CA ASN A 236 10.83 -7.37 15.26
C ASN A 236 11.21 -6.29 14.20
N PRO A 237 10.29 -5.44 13.69
CA PRO A 237 8.82 -5.48 13.67
C PRO A 237 8.26 -5.85 12.28
N TYR A 238 9.02 -6.59 11.47
CA TYR A 238 8.65 -6.80 10.06
C TYR A 238 7.75 -8.02 9.85
N THR A 239 6.89 -7.97 8.84
CA THR A 239 6.12 -9.12 8.35
C THR A 239 6.39 -9.33 6.87
N MET A 240 6.84 -10.53 6.51
CA MET A 240 7.03 -10.93 5.12
C MET A 240 5.75 -11.58 4.59
N ARG A 241 5.39 -11.31 3.34
CA ARG A 241 4.21 -11.84 2.68
C ARG A 241 4.56 -12.35 1.29
N ILE A 242 4.10 -13.54 0.94
CA ILE A 242 4.11 -14.04 -0.44
C ILE A 242 2.65 -14.18 -0.86
N ALA A 243 2.26 -13.53 -1.96
CA ALA A 243 0.87 -13.51 -2.37
C ALA A 243 0.69 -13.55 -3.89
N PHE A 244 -0.39 -14.21 -4.30
CA PHE A 244 -0.98 -13.99 -5.60
C PHE A 244 -1.63 -12.62 -5.62
N VAL A 245 -1.28 -11.83 -6.63
CA VAL A 245 -1.78 -10.47 -6.81
C VAL A 245 -2.63 -10.41 -8.06
N LEU A 246 -3.81 -9.81 -7.94
CA LEU A 246 -4.66 -9.48 -9.07
C LEU A 246 -4.96 -7.99 -9.02
N PHE A 247 -4.86 -7.34 -10.18
CA PHE A 247 -5.31 -5.99 -10.37
C PHE A 247 -6.01 -5.88 -11.72
N ASP A 248 -7.20 -5.30 -11.75
CA ASP A 248 -7.84 -4.91 -13.00
C ASP A 248 -8.57 -3.58 -12.80
N GLY A 249 -8.06 -2.53 -13.41
CA GLY A 249 -8.50 -1.18 -13.12
C GLY A 249 -7.78 -0.11 -13.91
N LEU A 250 -7.91 1.11 -13.43
CA LEU A 250 -7.18 2.27 -13.90
C LEU A 250 -6.01 2.51 -12.96
N ASP A 251 -4.82 2.71 -13.50
CA ASP A 251 -3.68 3.11 -12.70
C ASP A 251 -3.76 4.62 -12.43
N TYR A 252 -3.59 5.01 -11.17
CA TYR A 252 -3.54 6.41 -10.75
C TYR A 252 -2.13 6.83 -10.33
N ARG A 253 -1.15 5.96 -10.57
CA ARG A 253 0.27 6.25 -10.39
C ARG A 253 0.81 6.90 -11.65
N GLY A 254 1.38 8.08 -11.43
CA GLY A 254 2.33 8.67 -12.35
C GLY A 254 1.92 8.72 -13.82
N GLN A 255 2.77 8.13 -14.65
CA GLN A 255 2.65 8.16 -16.11
C GLN A 255 1.57 7.22 -16.68
N ASN A 256 1.01 6.36 -15.85
CA ASN A 256 -0.10 5.49 -16.23
C ASN A 256 -1.45 6.03 -15.77
N LEU A 257 -1.50 7.29 -15.31
CA LEU A 257 -2.73 7.95 -14.93
C LEU A 257 -3.84 7.72 -15.96
N GLY A 258 -4.93 7.09 -15.53
CA GLY A 258 -6.09 6.81 -16.39
C GLY A 258 -5.87 5.71 -17.42
N LYS A 259 -4.67 5.12 -17.52
CA LYS A 259 -4.45 3.92 -18.32
C LYS A 259 -5.04 2.73 -17.60
N LYS A 260 -5.74 1.93 -18.37
CA LYS A 260 -6.36 0.71 -17.89
C LYS A 260 -5.29 -0.38 -17.82
N LEU A 261 -4.93 -0.83 -16.62
CA LEU A 261 -4.03 -1.95 -16.39
C LEU A 261 -4.83 -3.18 -15.94
N SER A 262 -4.34 -4.35 -16.30
CA SER A 262 -4.87 -5.62 -15.86
C SER A 262 -3.71 -6.59 -15.74
N TYR A 263 -3.46 -7.10 -14.55
CA TYR A 263 -2.38 -8.02 -14.31
C TYR A 263 -2.70 -9.06 -13.24
N LEU A 264 -2.10 -10.22 -13.42
CA LEU A 264 -2.09 -11.33 -12.47
C LEU A 264 -0.63 -11.70 -12.20
N GLY A 265 -0.28 -11.98 -10.96
CA GLY A 265 1.10 -12.30 -10.64
C GLY A 265 1.32 -12.85 -9.26
N ILE A 266 2.59 -12.93 -8.89
CA ILE A 266 3.06 -13.32 -7.56
C ILE A 266 3.96 -12.21 -7.04
N GLY A 267 3.74 -11.80 -5.79
CA GLY A 267 4.53 -10.78 -5.11
C GLY A 267 5.09 -11.25 -3.78
N LEU A 268 6.28 -10.74 -3.46
CA LEU A 268 6.91 -10.76 -2.15
C LEU A 268 6.84 -9.35 -1.56
N PHE A 269 6.32 -9.22 -0.34
CA PHE A 269 6.17 -7.94 0.35
C PHE A 269 6.74 -8.03 1.76
N ILE A 270 7.33 -6.94 2.24
CA ILE A 270 7.83 -6.76 3.60
C ILE A 270 7.24 -5.45 4.12
N ARG A 271 6.52 -5.55 5.24
CA ARG A 271 6.00 -4.39 5.98
C ARG A 271 6.71 -4.28 7.31
#